data_AF-A0A1M3ELK5-F1
#
_entry.id   AF-A0A1M3ELK5-F1
#
_cell.length_a   1.000
_cell.length_b   1.000
_cell.length_c   1.000
_cell.angle_alpha   90.00
_cell.angle_beta   90.00
_cell.angle_gamma   90.00
#
_symmetry.space_group_name_H-M   'P 1'
#
loop_
_entity.id
_entity.type
_entity.pdbx_description
1 polymer ?
#
loop_
_entity_poly.entity_id
_entity_poly.type
_entity_poly.pdbx_seq_one_letter_code
_entity_poly.pdbx_strand_id
1 'polypeptide(L)'
;MEVSIEFGLDAPGALIVVRGVLDVTTVTEFRETLQSLLDSAGPQALVDVTELRLADDPARAALRHLERQFREFGGALRGAVEEAQAEAGEGAPAP
;
A
#
# COMPACT_ATOMS: atom_id res chain seq x y z
N MET A 1 -6.72 2.55 -16.54
CA MET A 1 -6.50 1.16 -16.06
C MET A 1 -7.29 1.03 -14.77
N GLU A 2 -7.85 -0.13 -14.47
CA GLU A 2 -8.75 -0.32 -13.32
C GLU A 2 -7.97 -0.90 -12.14
N VAL A 3 -8.16 -0.34 -10.94
CA VAL A 3 -7.65 -0.90 -9.69
C VAL A 3 -8.73 -1.82 -9.13
N SER A 4 -8.37 -3.06 -8.82
CA SER A 4 -9.28 -4.02 -8.21
C SER A 4 -8.93 -4.20 -6.74
N ILE A 5 -9.94 -4.09 -5.87
CA ILE A 5 -9.81 -4.30 -4.43
C ILE A 5 -10.68 -5.47 -4.05
N GLU A 6 -10.06 -6.53 -3.56
CA GLU A 6 -10.74 -7.74 -3.08
C GLU A 6 -10.67 -7.77 -1.55
N PHE A 7 -11.82 -7.98 -0.91
CA PHE A 7 -11.91 -8.16 0.53
C PHE A 7 -12.13 -9.64 0.85
N GLY A 8 -11.24 -10.20 1.65
CA GLY A 8 -11.30 -11.55 2.18
C GLY A 8 -11.19 -11.56 3.72
N LEU A 9 -11.59 -12.67 4.32
CA LEU A 9 -11.34 -12.96 5.73
C LEU A 9 -10.29 -14.07 5.78
N ASP A 10 -9.09 -13.77 6.29
CA ASP A 10 -7.99 -14.73 6.42
C ASP A 10 -7.52 -14.74 7.87
N ALA A 11 -7.73 -15.87 8.56
CA ALA A 11 -7.51 -15.96 10.00
C ALA A 11 -6.04 -15.62 10.35
N PRO A 12 -5.78 -14.69 11.31
CA PRO A 12 -6.71 -14.19 12.33
C PRO A 12 -7.47 -12.87 12.03
N GLY A 13 -7.41 -12.32 10.81
CA GLY A 13 -7.96 -10.98 10.50
C GLY A 13 -8.67 -10.87 9.14
N ALA A 14 -8.88 -9.63 8.70
CA ALA A 14 -9.32 -9.37 7.33
C ALA A 14 -8.11 -9.22 6.41
N LEU A 15 -8.22 -9.71 5.18
CA LEU A 15 -7.22 -9.56 4.14
C LEU A 15 -7.81 -8.72 3.00
N ILE A 16 -7.19 -7.59 2.71
CA ILE A 16 -7.56 -6.72 1.59
C ILE A 16 -6.49 -6.87 0.52
N VAL A 17 -6.82 -7.47 -0.62
CA VAL A 17 -5.89 -7.65 -1.73
C VAL A 17 -6.14 -6.56 -2.76
N VAL A 18 -5.11 -5.81 -3.09
CA VAL A 18 -5.16 -4.71 -4.07
C VAL A 18 -4.31 -5.10 -5.27
N ARG A 19 -4.93 -5.04 -6.45
CA ARG A 19 -4.32 -5.43 -7.72
C ARG A 19 -4.54 -4.35 -8.77
N GLY A 20 -3.56 -4.18 -9.66
CA GLY A 20 -3.70 -3.31 -10.82
C GLY A 20 -2.70 -2.15 -10.84
N VAL A 21 -3.08 -1.05 -11.50
CA VAL A 21 -2.22 0.12 -11.68
C VAL A 21 -2.85 1.33 -11.01
N LEU A 22 -2.14 1.89 -10.02
CA LEU A 22 -2.53 3.09 -9.32
C LEU A 22 -1.86 4.32 -9.97
N ASP A 23 -2.67 5.28 -10.37
CA ASP A 23 -2.26 6.52 -11.00
C ASP A 23 -2.92 7.72 -10.30
N VAL A 24 -2.54 8.95 -10.68
CA VAL A 24 -3.05 10.17 -10.03
C VAL A 24 -4.59 10.34 -10.11
N THR A 25 -5.24 9.74 -11.11
CA THR A 25 -6.69 9.83 -11.29
C THR A 25 -7.44 8.84 -10.41
N THR A 26 -6.85 7.67 -10.17
CA THR A 26 -7.46 6.56 -9.41
C THR A 26 -7.06 6.57 -7.92
N VAL A 27 -5.98 7.28 -7.55
CA VAL A 27 -5.46 7.32 -6.18
C VAL A 27 -6.43 7.86 -5.13
N THR A 28 -7.28 8.82 -5.51
CA THR A 28 -8.24 9.44 -4.59
C THR A 28 -9.34 8.45 -4.24
N GLU A 29 -9.96 7.85 -5.25
CA GLU A 29 -11.01 6.84 -5.09
C GLU A 29 -10.49 5.60 -4.36
N PHE A 30 -9.26 5.17 -4.70
CA PHE A 30 -8.58 4.09 -4.00
C PHE A 30 -8.43 4.37 -2.50
N ARG A 31 -8.00 5.59 -2.14
CA ARG A 31 -7.81 5.97 -0.73
C ARG A 31 -9.12 5.95 0.04
N GLU A 32 -10.20 6.49 -0.54
CA GLU A 32 -11.52 6.51 0.09
C GLU A 32 -12.07 5.09 0.28
N THR A 33 -12.00 4.27 -0.77
CA THR A 33 -12.49 2.88 -0.73
C THR A 33 -11.71 2.05 0.28
N LEU A 34 -10.37 2.16 0.28
CA LEU A 34 -9.53 1.45 1.22
C LEU A 34 -9.82 1.89 2.66
N GLN A 35 -9.98 3.19 2.91
CA GLN A 35 -10.29 3.69 4.24
C GLN A 35 -11.62 3.15 4.78
N SER A 36 -12.67 3.08 3.95
CA SER A 36 -13.94 2.47 4.34
C SER A 36 -13.82 0.97 4.63
N LEU A 37 -13.02 0.24 3.85
CA LEU A 37 -12.76 -1.18 4.10
C LEU A 37 -12.00 -1.41 5.41
N LEU A 38 -11.03 -0.56 5.73
CA LEU A 38 -10.26 -0.65 6.97
C LEU A 38 -11.10 -0.37 8.21
N ASP A 39 -11.96 0.63 8.14
CA ASP A 39 -12.92 0.93 9.21
C ASP A 39 -13.81 -0.29 9.51
N SER A 40 -14.19 -1.03 8.46
CA SER A 40 -14.97 -2.27 8.56
C SER A 40 -14.16 -3.49 9.01
N ALA A 41 -12.90 -3.59 8.58
CA ALA A 41 -12.02 -4.72 8.82
C ALA A 41 -11.44 -4.78 10.25
N GLY A 42 -11.33 -3.61 10.89
CA GLY A 42 -10.77 -3.49 12.24
C GLY A 42 -9.23 -3.51 12.30
N PRO A 43 -8.65 -3.47 13.51
CA PRO A 43 -7.22 -3.17 13.72
C PRO A 43 -6.26 -4.28 13.29
N GLN A 44 -6.75 -5.48 12.94
CA GLN A 44 -5.93 -6.61 12.50
C GLN A 44 -6.01 -6.84 10.98
N ALA A 45 -6.45 -5.82 10.23
CA ALA A 45 -6.49 -5.90 8.77
C ALA A 45 -5.08 -5.99 8.18
N LEU A 46 -4.89 -6.97 7.30
CA LEU A 46 -3.74 -7.10 6.41
C LEU A 46 -4.10 -6.55 5.05
N VAL A 47 -3.24 -5.72 4.47
CA VAL A 47 -3.44 -5.21 3.11
C VAL A 47 -2.31 -5.70 2.23
N ASP A 48 -2.65 -6.54 1.26
CA ASP A 48 -1.75 -7.07 0.26
C ASP A 48 -1.73 -6.15 -0.97
N VAL A 49 -0.59 -5.53 -1.24
CA VAL A 49 -0.36 -4.66 -2.40
C VAL A 49 0.70 -5.23 -3.34
N THR A 50 1.02 -6.53 -3.22
CA THR A 50 2.11 -7.17 -3.98
C THR A 50 1.90 -7.09 -5.49
N GLU A 51 0.63 -7.11 -5.94
CA GLU A 51 0.26 -7.00 -7.36
C GLU A 51 -0.16 -5.57 -7.76
N LEU A 52 0.11 -4.57 -6.91
CA LEU A 52 -0.15 -3.17 -7.19
C LEU A 52 1.08 -2.53 -7.85
N ARG A 53 0.88 -1.94 -9.02
CA ARG A 53 1.89 -1.13 -9.71
C ARG A 53 1.55 0.35 -9.57
N LEU A 54 2.55 1.17 -9.30
CA LEU A 54 2.40 2.62 -9.18
C LEU A 54 2.86 3.26 -10.48
N ALA A 55 1.97 3.98 -11.16
CA ALA A 55 2.28 4.63 -12.43
C ALA A 55 3.03 5.96 -12.25
N ASP A 56 2.72 6.71 -11.18
CA ASP A 56 3.21 8.08 -10.98
C ASP A 56 3.65 8.36 -9.54
N ASP A 57 4.46 9.41 -9.36
CA ASP A 57 4.90 9.90 -8.04
C ASP A 57 3.75 10.21 -7.05
N PRO A 58 2.63 10.83 -7.47
CA PRO A 58 1.47 11.02 -6.59
C PRO A 58 0.90 9.71 -6.02
N ALA A 59 0.87 8.63 -6.82
CA ALA A 59 0.44 7.31 -6.36
C ALA A 59 1.41 6.75 -5.30
N ARG A 60 2.72 6.97 -5.51
CA ARG A 60 3.78 6.62 -4.56
C ARG A 60 3.65 7.37 -3.24
N ALA A 61 3.39 8.68 -3.28
CA ALA A 61 3.20 9.50 -2.10
C ALA A 61 1.97 9.06 -1.29
N ALA A 62 0.87 8.72 -1.97
CA ALA A 62 -0.34 8.21 -1.33
C ALA A 62 -0.11 6.86 -0.64
N LEU A 63 0.59 5.92 -1.29
CA LEU A 63 0.90 4.63 -0.69
C LEU A 63 1.78 4.78 0.56
N ARG A 64 2.79 5.68 0.53
CA ARG A 64 3.59 5.97 1.74
C ARG A 64 2.79 6.62 2.86
N HIS A 65 1.78 7.44 2.53
CA HIS A 65 0.88 7.99 3.54
C HIS A 65 0.07 6.89 4.21
N LEU A 66 -0.49 5.97 3.42
CA LEU A 66 -1.21 4.80 3.91
C LEU A 66 -0.31 3.92 4.79
N GLU A 67 0.90 3.56 4.34
CA GLU A 67 1.84 2.73 5.10
C GLU A 67 2.12 3.30 6.51
N ARG A 68 2.28 4.63 6.61
CA ARG A 68 2.44 5.31 7.90
C ARG A 68 1.20 5.15 8.78
N GLN A 69 0.00 5.40 8.23
CA GLN A 69 -1.24 5.20 8.96
C GLN A 69 -1.40 3.75 9.43
N PHE A 70 -1.16 2.77 8.56
CA PHE A 70 -1.25 1.35 8.91
C PHE A 70 -0.35 0.98 10.09
N ARG A 71 0.90 1.46 10.06
CA ARG A 71 1.85 1.25 11.15
C ARG A 71 1.38 1.88 12.46
N GLU A 72 0.70 3.02 12.41
CA GLU A 72 0.13 3.69 13.58
C GLU A 72 -1.10 2.95 14.15
N PHE A 73 -1.90 2.31 13.29
CA PHE A 73 -3.13 1.58 13.68
C PHE A 73 -2.94 0.07 13.91
N GLY A 74 -1.70 -0.45 13.78
CA GLY A 74 -1.37 -1.85 14.03
C GLY A 74 -1.65 -2.81 12.88
N GLY A 75 -2.06 -2.29 11.72
CA GLY A 75 -2.21 -3.07 10.49
C GLY A 75 -0.86 -3.30 9.82
N ALA A 76 -0.76 -4.39 9.06
CA ALA A 76 0.44 -4.72 8.31
C ALA A 76 0.18 -4.61 6.80
N LEU A 77 1.03 -3.85 6.11
CA LEU A 77 1.08 -3.83 4.66
C LEU A 77 1.97 -4.98 4.20
N ARG A 78 1.43 -5.89 3.39
CA ARG A 78 2.18 -6.99 2.77
C ARG A 78 2.35 -6.66 1.30
N GLY A 79 3.58 -6.64 0.84
CA GLY A 79 3.89 -6.25 -0.52
C GLY A 79 5.14 -5.41 -0.52
N ALA A 80 6.08 -5.82 -1.34
CA ALA A 80 7.30 -5.08 -1.53
C ALA A 80 6.95 -3.74 -2.16
N VAL A 81 7.04 -2.66 -1.38
CA VAL A 81 7.57 -1.41 -1.93
C VAL A 81 9.07 -1.66 -2.13
N GLU A 82 9.43 -2.62 -2.99
CA GLU A 82 10.83 -2.90 -3.30
C GLU A 82 11.37 -1.63 -3.98
N GLU A 83 12.12 -0.90 -3.16
CA GLU A 83 13.32 -0.17 -3.55
C GLU A 83 13.10 1.04 -4.45
N ALA A 84 12.49 2.08 -3.89
CA ALA A 84 12.77 3.46 -4.31
C ALA A 84 13.70 4.20 -3.33
N GLN A 85 14.48 3.46 -2.52
CA GLN A 85 15.46 4.01 -1.57
C GLN A 85 16.83 3.31 -1.58
N ALA A 86 17.11 2.41 -2.52
CA ALA A 86 18.39 1.69 -2.60
C ALA A 86 19.44 2.33 -3.56
N GLU A 87 19.17 3.49 -4.16
CA GLU A 87 20.17 4.20 -5.01
C GLU A 87 20.69 5.52 -4.44
N ALA A 88 20.39 5.86 -3.17
CA ALA A 88 20.89 7.09 -2.54
C ALA A 88 21.92 6.86 -1.42
N GLY A 89 22.51 5.67 -1.33
CA GLY A 89 23.31 5.29 -0.16
C GLY A 89 24.41 4.28 -0.39
N GLU A 90 25.08 4.26 -1.54
CA GLU A 90 26.34 3.50 -1.64
C GLU A 90 27.31 4.14 -2.64
N GLY A 91 28.46 4.61 -2.16
CA GLY A 91 29.58 4.95 -3.04
C GLY A 91 30.49 6.11 -2.64
N ALA A 92 31.05 6.10 -1.42
CA ALA A 92 32.39 6.66 -1.21
C ALA A 92 33.07 6.02 0.03
N PRO A 93 33.77 4.89 -0.12
CA PRO A 93 34.76 4.48 0.86
C PRO A 93 36.01 5.35 0.74
N ALA A 94 36.47 5.89 1.87
CA ALA A 94 37.81 6.44 2.04
C ALA A 94 38.86 5.34 1.77
N PRO A 95 40.00 5.69 1.17
CA PRO A 95 41.15 6.13 1.97
C PRO A 95 41.77 7.47 1.54
#